data_AF-A0A957KNF6-F1
#
_entry.id   AF-A0A957KNF6-F1
#
_cell.length_a   1.000
_cell.length_b   1.000
_cell.length_c   1.000
_cell.angle_alpha   90.00
_cell.angle_beta   90.00
_cell.angle_gamma   90.00
#
_symmetry.space_group_name_H-M   'P 1'
#
loop_
_entity.id
_entity.type
_entity.pdbx_description
1 polymer ?
#
loop_
_entity_poly.entity_id
_entity_poly.type
_entity_poly.pdbx_seq_one_letter_code
_entity_poly.pdbx_strand_id
1 'polypeptide(L)' 'MSHATFSLSAFGDEIAVNLFDQLAVLQELQVGQLELRTAWGKNVLDLDDDEAGKVAALAAKMGVRVGAIGSPIG' A
#
# COMPACT_ATOMS: atom_id res chain seq x y z
N MET A 1 -26.89 -20.86 -5.11
CA MET A 1 -26.63 -19.64 -4.33
C MET A 1 -25.43 -18.94 -4.96
N SER A 2 -25.51 -17.65 -5.28
CA SER A 2 -24.34 -16.88 -5.71
C SER A 2 -23.53 -16.45 -4.50
N HIS A 3 -22.21 -16.58 -4.55
CA HIS A 3 -21.32 -16.09 -3.51
C HIS A 3 -20.78 -14.71 -3.90
N ALA A 4 -20.72 -13.79 -2.93
CA ALA A 4 -19.99 -12.54 -3.08
C ALA A 4 -18.50 -12.79 -2.82
N THR A 5 -17.63 -12.10 -3.56
CA THR A 5 -16.18 -12.09 -3.36
C THR A 5 -15.76 -10.72 -2.84
N PHE A 6 -14.95 -10.70 -1.79
CA PHE A 6 -14.42 -9.48 -1.18
C PHE A 6 -12.91 -9.42 -1.38
N SER A 7 -12.39 -8.21 -1.55
CA SER A 7 -10.95 -7.94 -1.49
C SER A 7 -10.65 -7.20 -0.19
N LEU A 8 -9.54 -7.56 0.46
CA LEU A 8 -9.07 -6.92 1.67
C LEU A 8 -7.92 -5.97 1.34
N SER A 9 -7.96 -4.78 1.92
CA SER A 9 -6.98 -3.70 1.78
C SER A 9 -6.66 -3.14 3.18
N ALA A 10 -5.51 -2.48 3.32
CA ALA A 10 -5.09 -1.87 4.58
C ALA A 10 -4.24 -0.62 4.36
N PHE A 11 -4.31 0.32 5.32
CA PHE A 11 -3.46 1.51 5.37
C PHE A 11 -2.05 1.12 5.80
N GLY A 12 -1.10 1.15 4.87
CA GLY A 12 0.27 0.71 5.13
C GLY A 12 0.99 1.61 6.13
N ASP A 13 0.71 2.91 6.11
CA ASP A 13 1.40 3.88 6.96
C ASP A 13 1.04 3.79 8.45
N GLU A 14 -0.05 3.11 8.81
CA GLU A 14 -0.38 2.77 10.21
C GLU A 14 0.47 1.59 10.73
N ILE A 15 1.09 0.83 9.82
CA ILE A 15 1.96 -0.30 10.15
C ILE A 15 3.39 0.19 10.41
N ALA A 16 3.93 0.97 9.48
CA ALA A 16 5.32 1.42 9.52
C ALA A 16 5.57 2.65 8.64
N VAL A 17 6.62 3.41 8.95
CA VAL A 17 7.06 4.56 8.13
C VAL A 17 7.71 4.10 6.82
N ASN A 18 8.51 3.03 6.86
CA ASN A 18 9.22 2.52 5.69
C ASN A 18 8.31 1.61 4.87
N LEU A 19 8.15 1.91 3.56
CA LEU A 19 7.26 1.18 2.66
C LEU A 19 7.52 -0.34 2.64
N PHE A 20 8.78 -0.77 2.72
CA PHE A 20 9.10 -2.19 2.73
C PHE A 20 8.44 -2.93 3.89
N ASP A 21 8.49 -2.34 5.09
CA ASP A 21 7.93 -2.94 6.29
C ASP A 21 6.39 -2.96 6.24
N GLN A 22 5.77 -1.93 5.66
CA GLN A 22 4.32 -1.91 5.39
C GLN A 22 3.93 -3.11 4.53
N LEU A 23 4.60 -3.28 3.39
CA LEU A 23 4.31 -4.33 2.41
C LEU A 23 4.66 -5.73 2.93
N ALA A 24 5.69 -5.86 3.77
CA ALA A 24 6.10 -7.12 4.37
C ALA A 24 4.99 -7.67 5.28
N VAL A 25 4.39 -6.82 6.10
CA VAL A 25 3.27 -7.19 6.97
C VAL A 25 2.03 -7.54 6.13
N LEU A 26 1.71 -6.78 5.08
CA LEU A 26 0.60 -7.12 4.19
C LEU A 26 0.80 -8.50 3.54
N GLN A 27 2.03 -8.81 3.09
CA GLN A 27 2.36 -10.11 2.53
C GLN A 27 2.22 -11.24 3.57
N GLU A 28 2.72 -11.05 4.79
CA GLU A 28 2.59 -12.01 5.89
C GLU A 28 1.13 -12.33 6.21
N LEU A 29 0.27 -11.30 6.21
CA LEU A 29 -1.16 -11.41 6.46
C LEU A 29 -1.99 -11.80 5.22
N GLN A 30 -1.34 -12.04 4.08
CA GLN A 30 -1.99 -12.37 2.81
C GLN A 30 -2.99 -11.29 2.33
N VAL A 31 -2.73 -10.02 2.67
CA VAL A 31 -3.48 -8.86 2.22
C VAL A 31 -2.87 -8.35 0.91
N GLY A 32 -3.63 -8.46 -0.18
CA GLY A 32 -3.13 -8.16 -1.53
C GLY A 32 -3.21 -6.68 -1.93
N GLN A 33 -3.82 -5.82 -1.12
CA GLN A 33 -4.04 -4.41 -1.46
C GLN A 33 -3.53 -3.45 -0.37
N LEU A 34 -2.93 -2.36 -0.82
CA LEU A 34 -2.46 -1.24 -0.02
C LEU A 34 -3.33 0.00 -0.29
N GLU A 35 -3.83 0.61 0.77
CA GLU A 35 -4.29 2.00 0.77
C GLU A 35 -3.07 2.91 0.97
N LEU A 36 -2.58 3.49 -0.13
CA LEU A 36 -1.34 4.29 -0.08
C LEU A 36 -1.65 5.73 0.32
N ARG A 37 -1.25 6.12 1.52
CA ARG A 37 -1.34 7.50 2.02
C ARG A 37 0.03 8.17 2.15
N THR A 38 0.98 7.46 2.74
CA THR A 38 2.38 7.89 2.85
C THR A 38 3.35 6.74 2.55
N ALA A 39 4.50 7.07 1.98
CA ALA A 39 5.62 6.16 1.79
C ALA A 39 6.90 6.86 2.28
N TRP A 40 7.70 6.18 3.10
CA TRP A 40 8.92 6.74 3.70
C TRP A 40 8.69 8.04 4.47
N GLY A 41 7.51 8.17 5.10
CA GLY A 41 7.10 9.37 5.83
C GLY A 41 6.69 10.56 4.95
N LYS A 42 6.64 10.38 3.62
CA LYS A 42 6.25 11.41 2.65
C LYS A 42 4.83 11.16 2.15
N ASN A 43 4.00 12.20 2.08
CA ASN A 43 2.65 12.07 1.53
C ASN A 43 2.72 11.64 0.06
N VAL A 44 1.78 10.79 -0.36
CA VAL A 44 1.68 10.30 -1.73
C VAL A 44 1.59 11.42 -2.78
N LEU A 45 1.00 12.57 -2.43
CA LEU A 45 0.91 13.75 -3.30
C LEU A 45 2.23 14.50 -3.44
N ASP A 46 3.17 14.30 -2.52
CA ASP A 46 4.46 14.96 -2.54
C ASP A 46 5.54 14.13 -3.26
N LEU A 47 5.26 12.85 -3.55
CA LEU A 47 6.21 11.94 -4.22
C LEU A 47 6.55 12.48 -5.61
N ASP A 48 7.84 12.44 -5.95
CA ASP A 48 8.27 12.65 -7.34
C ASP A 48 8.06 11.37 -8.19
N ASP A 49 8.26 11.49 -9.51
CA ASP A 49 8.06 10.38 -10.45
C ASP A 49 8.97 9.17 -10.15
N ASP A 50 10.20 9.42 -9.69
CA ASP A 50 11.16 8.37 -9.35
C ASP A 50 10.74 7.63 -8.07
N GLU A 51 10.28 8.37 -7.06
CA GLU A 51 9.74 7.82 -5.82
C GLU A 51 8.45 7.03 -6.06
N ALA A 52 7.51 7.57 -6.85
CA ALA A 52 6.28 6.87 -7.22
C ALA A 52 6.60 5.57 -7.99
N GLY A 53 7.59 5.62 -8.89
CA GLY A 53 8.11 4.44 -9.59
C GLY A 53 8.69 3.39 -8.63
N LYS A 54 9.44 3.80 -7.61
CA LYS A 54 9.97 2.90 -6.57
C LYS A 54 8.84 2.26 -5.75
N VAL A 55 7.80 3.01 -5.41
CA VAL A 55 6.61 2.47 -4.71
C VAL A 55 5.99 1.36 -5.55
N ALA A 56 5.69 1.64 -6.82
CA ALA A 56 5.06 0.69 -7.74
C ALA A 56 5.92 -0.57 -7.94
N ALA A 57 7.23 -0.39 -8.16
CA ALA A 57 8.17 -1.50 -8.35
C ALA A 57 8.26 -2.39 -7.11
N LEU A 58 8.31 -1.80 -5.91
CA LEU A 58 8.39 -2.56 -4.67
C LEU A 58 7.09 -3.30 -4.37
N ALA A 59 5.94 -2.64 -4.50
CA ALA A 59 4.63 -3.26 -4.33
C ALA A 59 4.46 -4.46 -5.27
N ALA A 60 4.78 -4.29 -6.56
CA ALA A 60 4.73 -5.36 -7.55
C ALA A 60 5.67 -6.53 -7.20
N LYS A 61 6.90 -6.24 -6.76
CA LYS A 61 7.87 -7.26 -6.32
C LYS A 61 7.34 -8.07 -5.13
N MET A 62 6.57 -7.45 -4.24
CA MET A 62 6.03 -8.10 -3.03
C MET A 62 4.65 -8.73 -3.24
N GLY A 63 4.09 -8.64 -4.44
CA GLY A 63 2.77 -9.19 -4.77
C GLY A 63 1.60 -8.37 -4.21
N VAL A 64 1.83 -7.12 -3.87
CA VAL A 64 0.81 -6.18 -3.35
C VAL A 64 0.48 -5.16 -4.45
N ARG A 65 -0.80 -4.76 -4.55
CA ARG A 65 -1.23 -3.68 -5.43
C ARG A 65 -1.68 -2.47 -4.62
N VAL A 66 -1.45 -1.27 -5.14
CA VAL A 66 -2.14 -0.07 -4.61
C VAL A 66 -3.61 -0.19 -5.01
N GLY A 67 -4.49 -0.35 -4.01
CA GLY A 67 -5.93 -0.49 -4.20
C GLY A 67 -6.63 0.85 -4.29
N ALA A 68 -6.19 1.79 -3.46
CA ALA A 68 -6.62 3.18 -3.48
C ALA A 68 -5.57 4.11 -2.85
N ILE A 69 -5.81 5.41 -3.00
CA ILE A 69 -4.98 6.47 -2.44
C ILE A 69 -5.68 6.99 -1.18
N GLY A 70 -5.01 6.87 -0.04
CA GLY A 70 -5.55 7.23 1.26
C GLY A 70 -5.58 8.74 1.47
N SER A 71 -6.70 9.25 1.99
CA SER A 71 -6.83 10.65 2.40
C SER A 71 -5.92 10.95 3.61
N PRO A 72 -5.22 12.11 3.66
CA PRO A 72 -4.49 12.54 4.86
C PRO A 72 -5.42 12.83 6.04
N ILE A 73 -6.71 13.04 5.77
CA ILE A 73 -7.77 13.16 6.76
C ILE A 73 -8.35 11.75 6.92
N GLY A 74 -7.86 11.03 7.92
CA GLY A 74 -8.36 9.72 8.35
C GLY A 74 -9.43 9.86 9.43
#